data_AF-A0AAV7CE44-F1
#
_entry.id   AF-A0AAV7CE44-F1
#
_cell.length_a   1.000
_cell.length_b   1.000
_cell.length_c   1.000
_cell.angle_alpha   90.00
_cell.angle_beta   90.00
_cell.angle_gamma   90.00
#
_symmetry.space_group_name_H-M   'P 1'
#
loop_
_entity.id
_entity.type
_entity.pdbx_description
1 polymer ?
#
loop_
_entity_poly.entity_id
_entity_poly.type
_entity_poly.pdbx_seq_one_letter_code
_entity_poly.pdbx_strand_id
1 'polypeptide(L)'
;MMYSRESFCGELGLRLQDLPLLACLLGNDIVPEKMVGHFHRKCIALYGSCNEQNNRANAIRAVATFISKIQLLPHGLREVERMMEPTFDMTLLPKGIQSYVLPQQNSPWISLTSQSFLNCTELSRSSPCQDQEVVQIALEDHYKGDNVMICNVLCFGESDCSNTLEDENDPDIPCQALVYRIARQHIYAILLGTGDGSPDSCPVVQEWYVYHGNMLEKPELVPALPLSIQGGTPTARELWLSNNPDIQIQRFYTCMACFHVERWTEGIRSLDSHLAATCCLLIYLSVQVDSLTLTDVEAFLAQTLCLPGKSGSQLSSLQLSYVDSRAVHLAFIFLRGLITLMACNSACGYPFDMMDLMPWNTFDGKLFHQKYLLCLERKPLDVILEKQESLIMEFKKLRTIIIEASEAQNRVLQPGPTRTSSLLPAYYFKSNWRLIYQKGPVLCQSFV
;
A
#
# COMPACT_ATOMS: atom_id res chain seq x y z
N MET A 1 -4.98 15.98 -6.49
CA MET A 1 -4.18 16.74 -7.48
C MET A 1 -3.18 15.78 -8.08
N MET A 2 -2.86 15.83 -9.38
CA MET A 2 -1.62 15.19 -9.84
C MET A 2 -0.51 16.18 -9.51
N TYR A 3 0.40 15.80 -8.61
CA TYR A 3 1.58 16.60 -8.31
C TYR A 3 2.47 16.61 -9.57
N SER A 4 2.70 17.79 -10.14
CA SER A 4 3.62 17.94 -11.27
C SER A 4 5.03 18.12 -10.72
N ARG A 5 5.93 17.19 -11.06
CA ARG A 5 7.34 17.25 -10.70
C ARG A 5 8.00 18.49 -11.32
N GLU A 6 7.56 18.89 -12.51
CA GLU A 6 8.03 20.08 -13.21
C GLU A 6 7.67 21.35 -12.44
N SER A 7 6.43 21.43 -11.93
CA SER A 7 5.98 22.58 -11.13
C SER A 7 6.73 22.64 -9.80
N PHE A 8 6.95 21.50 -9.16
CA PHE A 8 7.72 21.38 -7.92
C PHE A 8 9.19 21.82 -8.12
N CYS A 9 9.86 21.30 -9.14
CA CYS A 9 11.21 21.71 -9.52
C CYS A 9 11.29 23.20 -9.87
N GLY A 10 10.28 23.73 -10.56
CA GLY A 10 10.18 25.15 -10.90
C GLY A 10 10.12 26.05 -9.65
N GLU A 11 9.36 25.66 -8.63
CA GLU A 11 9.29 26.40 -7.35
C GLU A 11 10.61 26.32 -6.57
N LEU A 12 11.32 25.20 -6.67
CA LEU A 12 12.56 24.96 -5.92
C LEU A 12 13.83 25.37 -6.67
N GLY A 13 13.75 25.81 -7.93
CA GLY A 13 14.91 26.16 -8.75
C GLY A 13 15.81 24.96 -9.10
N LEU A 14 15.22 23.77 -9.21
CA LEU A 14 15.90 22.52 -9.50
C LEU A 14 15.58 21.99 -10.89
N ARG A 15 16.42 21.12 -11.43
CA ARG A 15 16.07 20.28 -12.59
C ARG A 15 15.49 18.96 -12.08
N LEU A 16 14.67 18.30 -12.91
CA LEU A 16 14.14 16.97 -12.59
C LEU A 16 15.25 15.97 -12.22
N GLN A 17 16.41 16.07 -12.87
CA GLN A 17 17.57 15.20 -12.62
C GLN A 17 18.26 15.44 -11.25
N ASP A 18 17.89 16.50 -10.53
CA ASP A 18 18.44 16.82 -9.21
C ASP A 18 17.57 16.30 -8.06
N LEU A 19 16.35 15.84 -8.36
CA LEU A 19 15.46 15.22 -7.39
C LEU A 19 16.06 14.00 -6.66
N PRO A 20 16.81 13.08 -7.31
CA PRO A 20 17.48 11.99 -6.59
C PRO A 20 18.44 12.49 -5.50
N LEU A 21 19.22 13.54 -5.81
CA LEU A 21 20.16 14.12 -4.86
C LEU A 21 19.41 14.84 -3.74
N LEU A 22 18.36 15.60 -4.07
CA LEU A 22 17.50 16.25 -3.09
C LEU A 22 16.92 15.24 -2.10
N ALA A 23 16.40 14.12 -2.61
CA ALA A 23 15.88 13.03 -1.82
C ALA A 23 16.92 12.48 -0.81
N CYS A 24 18.14 12.20 -1.28
CA CYS A 24 19.21 11.72 -0.41
C CYS A 24 19.61 12.75 0.66
N LEU A 25 19.71 14.03 0.27
CA LEU A 25 20.13 15.10 1.17
C LEU A 25 19.06 15.49 2.18
N LEU A 26 17.78 15.21 1.92
CA LEU A 26 16.68 15.36 2.89
C LEU A 26 16.54 14.15 3.81
N GLY A 27 17.12 13.02 3.42
CA GLY A 27 17.01 11.75 4.13
C GLY A 27 16.05 10.81 3.43
N ASN A 28 16.48 9.57 3.24
CA ASN A 28 15.71 8.47 2.65
C ASN A 28 16.13 7.12 3.25
N ASP A 29 15.63 6.03 2.69
CA ASP A 29 15.87 4.67 3.20
C ASP A 29 17.35 4.24 3.14
N ILE A 30 18.15 4.83 2.23
CA ILE A 30 19.59 4.55 2.08
C ILE A 30 20.45 5.55 2.86
N VAL A 31 20.03 6.82 2.95
CA VAL A 31 20.69 7.93 3.62
C VAL A 31 19.78 8.40 4.75
N PRO A 32 19.86 7.80 5.96
CA PRO A 32 18.92 8.11 7.03
C PRO A 32 18.91 9.59 7.41
N GLU A 33 17.73 10.15 7.67
CA GLU A 33 17.55 11.59 8.01
C GLU A 33 18.46 12.02 9.18
N LYS A 34 18.67 11.14 10.16
CA LYS A 34 19.58 11.37 11.30
C LYS A 34 21.03 11.65 10.89
N MET A 35 21.50 11.10 9.77
CA MET A 35 22.88 11.30 9.29
C MET A 35 23.06 12.63 8.54
N VAL A 36 21.99 13.18 7.98
CA VAL A 36 22.01 14.45 7.22
C VAL A 36 21.47 15.64 8.02
N GLY A 37 21.04 15.43 9.27
CA GLY A 37 20.51 16.50 10.13
C GLY A 37 21.48 17.66 10.36
N HIS A 38 22.79 17.41 10.42
CA HIS A 38 23.81 18.48 10.51
C HIS A 38 23.91 19.30 9.22
N PHE A 39 23.86 18.61 8.09
CA PHE A 39 23.82 19.23 6.78
C PHE A 39 22.59 20.15 6.65
N HIS A 40 21.40 19.69 7.08
CA HIS A 40 20.19 20.51 7.10
C HIS A 40 20.37 21.80 7.90
N ARG A 41 20.91 21.70 9.13
CA ARG A 41 21.15 22.87 9.99
C ARG A 41 22.08 23.89 9.34
N LYS A 42 23.16 23.43 8.68
CA LYS A 42 24.06 24.31 7.92
C LYS A 42 23.36 24.97 6.73
N CYS A 43 22.59 24.22 5.95
CA CYS A 43 21.83 24.77 4.82
C CYS A 43 20.85 25.84 5.30
N ILE A 44 20.09 25.58 6.36
CA ILE A 44 19.13 26.54 6.93
C ILE A 44 19.85 27.81 7.41
N ALA A 45 20.99 27.66 8.10
CA ALA A 45 21.79 28.80 8.56
C ALA A 45 22.30 29.67 7.39
N LEU A 46 22.68 29.06 6.27
CA LEU A 46 23.16 29.76 5.06
C LEU A 46 22.01 30.36 4.21
N TYR A 47 20.81 29.78 4.29
CA TYR A 47 19.65 30.23 3.54
C TYR A 47 19.08 31.55 4.11
N GLY A 48 19.19 31.75 5.43
CA GLY A 48 18.54 32.85 6.14
C GLY A 48 17.06 32.53 6.33
N SER A 49 16.59 32.51 7.58
CA SER A 49 15.24 32.05 7.94
C SER A 49 14.14 32.74 7.12
N CYS A 50 13.32 31.95 6.42
CA CYS A 50 11.95 32.34 6.10
C CYS A 50 11.08 32.13 7.34
N ASN A 51 10.14 33.03 7.56
CA ASN A 51 9.22 33.12 8.71
C ASN A 51 8.16 32.00 8.74
N GLU A 52 8.52 30.75 8.47
CA GLU A 52 7.59 29.61 8.52
C GLU A 52 7.78 28.80 9.80
N GLN A 53 6.68 28.54 10.53
CA GLN A 53 6.64 27.63 11.68
C GLN A 53 7.06 26.18 11.33
N ASN A 54 7.16 25.81 10.04
CA ASN A 54 7.42 24.44 9.60
C ASN A 54 8.91 24.20 9.30
N ASN A 55 9.63 23.62 10.27
CA ASN A 55 11.04 23.28 10.15
C ASN A 55 11.37 22.40 8.94
N ARG A 56 10.47 21.50 8.52
CA ARG A 56 10.71 20.60 7.38
C ARG A 56 10.62 21.33 6.04
N ALA A 57 9.67 22.25 5.90
CA ALA A 57 9.57 23.09 4.71
C ALA A 57 10.81 23.97 4.53
N ASN A 58 11.30 24.55 5.63
CA ASN A 58 12.55 25.32 5.64
C ASN A 58 13.76 24.47 5.22
N ALA A 59 13.87 23.24 5.73
CA ALA A 59 14.92 22.31 5.32
C ALA A 59 14.86 22.01 3.81
N ILE A 60 13.67 21.71 3.27
CA ILE A 60 13.47 21.43 1.84
C ILE A 60 13.93 22.60 0.98
N ARG A 61 13.47 23.84 1.27
CA ARG A 61 13.84 25.03 0.50
C ARG A 61 15.33 25.35 0.62
N ALA A 62 15.92 25.20 1.82
CA ALA A 62 17.32 25.47 2.05
C ALA A 62 18.25 24.48 1.33
N VAL A 63 17.93 23.18 1.38
CA VAL A 63 18.69 22.13 0.67
C VAL A 63 18.52 22.29 -0.84
N ALA A 64 17.31 22.54 -1.33
CA ALA A 64 17.08 22.82 -2.75
C ALA A 64 17.88 24.03 -3.24
N THR A 65 17.89 25.12 -2.46
CA THR A 65 18.69 26.31 -2.79
C THR A 65 20.18 25.99 -2.82
N PHE A 66 20.68 25.15 -1.91
CA PHE A 66 22.06 24.70 -1.95
C PHE A 66 22.36 23.90 -3.23
N ILE A 67 21.53 22.91 -3.56
CA ILE A 67 21.67 22.10 -4.79
C ILE A 67 21.66 23.00 -6.02
N SER A 68 20.76 23.98 -6.07
CA SER A 68 20.63 24.90 -7.20
C SER A 68 21.92 25.69 -7.51
N LYS A 69 22.76 25.92 -6.49
CA LYS A 69 24.05 26.62 -6.63
C LYS A 69 25.16 25.69 -7.13
N ILE A 70 25.08 24.40 -6.83
CA ILE A 70 26.12 23.42 -7.15
C ILE A 70 25.81 22.59 -8.40
N GLN A 71 24.56 22.59 -8.88
CA GLN A 71 24.10 21.79 -10.04
C GLN A 71 24.80 22.11 -11.37
N LEU A 72 25.46 23.28 -11.47
CA LEU A 72 26.22 23.72 -12.63
C LEU A 72 27.75 23.59 -12.44
N LEU A 73 28.21 23.19 -11.24
CA LEU A 73 29.62 23.07 -10.93
C LEU A 73 30.19 21.71 -11.37
N PRO A 74 31.37 21.67 -12.02
CA PRO A 74 32.13 20.44 -12.18
C PRO A 74 32.45 19.87 -10.79
N HIS A 75 32.02 18.63 -10.51
CA HIS A 75 32.16 17.97 -9.21
C HIS A 75 31.34 18.59 -8.05
N GLY A 76 30.11 19.05 -8.30
CA GLY A 76 29.24 19.59 -7.25
C GLY A 76 29.07 18.70 -6.00
N LEU A 77 29.20 17.38 -6.11
CA LEU A 77 29.21 16.47 -4.95
C LEU A 77 30.35 16.72 -3.95
N ARG A 78 31.49 17.30 -4.37
CA ARG A 78 32.56 17.68 -3.43
C ARG A 78 32.13 18.79 -2.48
N GLU A 79 31.23 19.68 -2.93
CA GLU A 79 30.67 20.71 -2.04
C GLU A 79 29.69 20.10 -1.03
N VAL A 80 28.96 19.04 -1.42
CA VAL A 80 28.14 18.25 -0.49
C VAL A 80 29.03 17.64 0.59
N GLU A 81 30.11 16.96 0.20
CA GLU A 81 31.07 16.32 1.12
C GLU A 81 31.63 17.31 2.15
N ARG A 82 31.98 18.55 1.72
CA ARG A 82 32.45 19.61 2.62
C ARG A 82 31.41 20.07 3.64
N MET A 83 30.12 19.93 3.32
CA MET A 83 29.04 20.32 4.23
C MET A 83 28.68 19.21 5.21
N MET A 84 28.91 17.94 4.85
CA MET A 84 28.63 16.78 5.70
C MET A 84 29.54 16.73 6.94
N GLU A 85 29.17 15.88 7.90
CA GLU A 85 30.04 15.55 9.03
C GLU A 85 31.18 14.63 8.57
N PRO A 86 32.39 14.72 9.15
CA PRO A 86 33.51 13.85 8.79
C PRO A 86 33.25 12.35 8.97
N THR A 87 32.29 12.00 9.82
CA THR A 87 31.87 10.62 10.10
C THR A 87 30.83 10.08 9.11
N PHE A 88 30.33 10.91 8.20
CA PHE A 88 29.34 10.50 7.21
C PHE A 88 29.98 9.57 6.16
N ASP A 89 29.38 8.41 5.93
CA ASP A 89 29.81 7.52 4.86
C ASP A 89 29.34 8.07 3.49
N MET A 90 30.27 8.69 2.77
CA MET A 90 30.02 9.23 1.43
C MET A 90 29.62 8.16 0.40
N THR A 91 29.81 6.87 0.66
CA THR A 91 29.34 5.81 -0.26
C THR A 91 27.81 5.70 -0.30
N LEU A 92 27.10 6.21 0.71
CA LEU A 92 25.64 6.19 0.77
C LEU A 92 24.99 7.12 -0.25
N LEU A 93 25.63 8.26 -0.58
CA LEU A 93 25.07 9.25 -1.50
C LEU A 93 24.92 8.70 -2.93
N PRO A 94 25.97 8.14 -3.57
CA PRO A 94 25.83 7.51 -4.89
C PRO A 94 24.82 6.37 -4.90
N LYS A 95 24.79 5.52 -3.86
CA LYS A 95 23.83 4.42 -3.72
C LYS A 95 22.39 4.95 -3.66
N GLY A 96 22.15 5.96 -2.83
CA GLY A 96 20.85 6.61 -2.69
C GLY A 96 20.39 7.29 -3.97
N ILE A 97 21.30 7.96 -4.69
CA ILE A 97 20.95 8.57 -5.98
C ILE A 97 20.55 7.50 -6.99
N GLN A 98 21.32 6.40 -7.05
CA GLN A 98 21.08 5.32 -7.99
C GLN A 98 19.76 4.58 -7.74
N SER A 99 19.28 4.51 -6.49
CA SER A 99 17.98 3.88 -6.19
C SER A 99 16.78 4.58 -6.81
N TYR A 100 16.93 5.82 -7.29
CA TYR A 100 15.88 6.56 -7.98
C TYR A 100 16.06 6.63 -9.50
N VAL A 101 17.19 6.16 -10.02
CA VAL A 101 17.48 6.22 -11.45
C VAL A 101 16.89 4.98 -12.11
N LEU A 102 15.86 5.17 -12.93
CA LEU A 102 15.23 4.08 -13.67
C LEU A 102 16.19 3.48 -14.70
N PRO A 103 15.95 2.23 -15.16
CA PRO A 103 16.72 1.65 -16.27
C PRO A 103 16.77 2.61 -17.47
N GLN A 104 17.96 2.79 -18.05
CA GLN A 104 18.25 3.70 -19.18
C GLN A 104 18.27 5.20 -18.85
N GLN A 105 18.02 5.59 -17.60
CA GLN A 105 18.25 6.95 -17.15
C GLN A 105 19.69 7.12 -16.65
N ASN A 106 20.22 8.33 -16.81
CA ASN A 106 21.51 8.74 -16.25
C ASN A 106 21.26 9.85 -15.24
N SER A 107 22.01 9.83 -14.13
CA SER A 107 22.02 10.93 -13.19
C SER A 107 23.28 11.79 -13.40
N PRO A 108 23.16 13.12 -13.44
CA PRO A 108 24.31 14.02 -13.57
C PRO A 108 25.21 14.01 -12.32
N TRP A 109 24.75 13.39 -11.24
CA TRP A 109 25.43 13.34 -9.95
C TRP A 109 26.29 12.10 -9.76
N ILE A 110 26.14 11.05 -10.57
CA ILE A 110 26.92 9.80 -10.47
C ILE A 110 27.55 9.44 -11.81
N SER A 111 28.78 8.91 -11.78
CA SER A 111 29.45 8.40 -12.99
C SER A 111 29.08 6.92 -13.23
N LEU A 112 28.84 6.56 -14.49
CA LEU A 112 28.39 5.24 -14.96
C LEU A 112 29.26 4.05 -14.51
N THR A 113 30.48 4.30 -14.05
CA THR A 113 31.42 3.27 -13.57
C THR A 113 31.07 2.64 -12.22
N SER A 114 30.03 3.13 -11.53
CA SER A 114 29.61 2.63 -10.21
C SER A 114 28.38 1.71 -10.24
N GLN A 115 28.02 1.12 -11.39
CA GLN A 115 26.93 0.14 -11.54
C GLN A 115 27.20 -1.21 -10.83
N SER A 116 27.77 -1.21 -9.64
CA SER A 116 27.64 -2.36 -8.74
C SER A 116 26.26 -2.27 -8.09
N PHE A 117 25.34 -3.13 -8.53
CA PHE A 117 24.12 -3.44 -7.78
C PHE A 117 24.48 -3.66 -6.31
N LEU A 118 23.69 -3.06 -5.42
CA LEU A 118 24.02 -2.89 -4.01
C LEU A 118 24.39 -4.23 -3.35
N ASN A 119 25.63 -4.36 -2.89
CA ASN A 119 25.92 -5.23 -1.74
C ASN A 119 25.42 -4.50 -0.49
N CYS A 120 24.13 -4.66 -0.17
CA CYS A 120 23.48 -4.14 1.03
C CYS A 120 23.91 -4.91 2.30
N THR A 121 25.23 -5.04 2.53
CA THR A 121 25.79 -5.79 3.66
C THR A 121 25.68 -5.05 5.00
N GLU A 122 25.33 -3.76 5.02
CA GLU A 122 25.20 -2.99 6.27
C GLU A 122 23.79 -2.93 6.84
N LEU A 123 22.73 -2.82 6.01
CA LEU A 123 21.34 -2.95 6.49
C LEU A 123 21.06 -4.37 7.04
N SER A 124 21.77 -5.39 6.54
CA SER A 124 21.55 -6.78 6.96
C SER A 124 22.03 -7.12 8.37
N ARG A 125 22.92 -6.31 8.98
CA ARG A 125 23.48 -6.63 10.31
C ARG A 125 22.52 -6.38 11.47
N SER A 126 21.49 -5.55 11.29
CA SER A 126 20.46 -5.25 12.30
C SER A 126 19.04 -5.53 11.81
N SER A 127 18.90 -6.17 10.65
CA SER A 127 17.61 -6.53 10.09
C SER A 127 16.93 -7.60 10.95
N PRO A 128 15.61 -7.49 11.21
CA PRO A 128 14.86 -8.55 11.89
C PRO A 128 14.88 -9.88 11.15
N CYS A 129 14.89 -9.85 9.82
CA CYS A 129 15.03 -11.05 9.00
C CYS A 129 16.50 -11.49 8.91
N GLN A 130 16.77 -12.75 9.23
CA GLN A 130 18.12 -13.32 9.18
C GLN A 130 18.50 -13.85 7.78
N ASP A 131 17.54 -13.97 6.85
CA ASP A 131 17.80 -14.44 5.49
C ASP A 131 18.21 -13.29 4.57
N GLN A 132 19.51 -13.21 4.29
CA GLN A 132 20.10 -12.13 3.48
C GLN A 132 19.62 -12.12 2.03
N GLU A 133 19.30 -13.28 1.46
CA GLU A 133 18.84 -13.38 0.07
C GLU A 133 17.41 -12.88 -0.06
N VAL A 134 16.55 -13.23 0.91
CA VAL A 134 15.18 -12.68 1.04
C VAL A 134 15.22 -11.17 1.23
N VAL A 135 16.07 -10.65 2.13
CA VAL A 135 16.22 -9.20 2.34
C VAL A 135 16.70 -8.49 1.06
N GLN A 136 17.63 -9.09 0.32
CA GLN A 136 18.13 -8.52 -0.92
C GLN A 136 17.04 -8.45 -2.00
N ILE A 137 16.25 -9.52 -2.19
CA ILE A 137 15.11 -9.52 -3.11
C ILE A 137 14.12 -8.41 -2.77
N ALA A 138 13.78 -8.26 -1.48
CA ALA A 138 12.84 -7.24 -1.03
C ALA A 138 13.36 -5.80 -1.26
N LEU A 139 14.66 -5.57 -1.08
CA LEU A 139 15.30 -4.28 -1.38
C LEU A 139 15.27 -3.97 -2.87
N GLU A 140 15.54 -4.97 -3.72
CA GLU A 140 15.50 -4.80 -5.18
C GLU A 140 14.10 -4.48 -5.70
N ASP A 141 13.07 -5.09 -5.13
CA ASP A 141 11.67 -4.78 -5.45
C ASP A 141 11.27 -3.40 -4.91
N HIS A 142 11.71 -3.03 -3.70
CA HIS A 142 11.53 -1.68 -3.15
C HIS A 142 12.12 -0.60 -4.05
N TYR A 143 13.32 -0.82 -4.61
CA TYR A 143 13.93 0.13 -5.55
C TYR A 143 13.17 0.28 -6.88
N LYS A 144 12.34 -0.70 -7.25
CA LYS A 144 11.43 -0.59 -8.40
C LYS A 144 10.11 0.10 -8.06
N GLY A 145 9.89 0.43 -6.79
CA GLY A 145 8.66 1.02 -6.28
C GLY A 145 7.60 0.00 -5.84
N ASP A 146 7.97 -1.27 -5.73
CA ASP A 146 7.09 -2.34 -5.29
C ASP A 146 7.32 -2.66 -3.80
N ASN A 147 6.32 -3.23 -3.13
CA ASN A 147 6.53 -3.94 -1.85
C ASN A 147 7.15 -3.15 -0.69
N VAL A 148 6.88 -1.84 -0.59
CA VAL A 148 7.37 -0.99 0.51
C VAL A 148 7.13 -1.60 1.89
N MET A 149 5.93 -2.16 2.13
CA MET A 149 5.62 -2.85 3.39
C MET A 149 6.56 -4.05 3.65
N ILE A 150 6.82 -4.87 2.63
CA ILE A 150 7.65 -6.08 2.77
C ILE A 150 9.08 -5.71 3.10
N CYS A 151 9.62 -4.70 2.40
CA CYS A 151 10.94 -4.17 2.66
C CYS A 151 11.04 -3.61 4.09
N ASN A 152 10.07 -2.80 4.54
CA ASN A 152 10.07 -2.22 5.88
C ASN A 152 10.00 -3.28 6.99
N VAL A 153 9.16 -4.30 6.82
CA VAL A 153 9.05 -5.41 7.79
C VAL A 153 10.34 -6.21 7.85
N LEU A 154 10.92 -6.58 6.71
CA LEU A 154 12.14 -7.38 6.67
C LEU A 154 13.35 -6.59 7.18
N CYS A 155 13.51 -5.33 6.80
CA CYS A 155 14.69 -4.52 7.12
C CYS A 155 14.62 -3.87 8.50
N PHE A 156 13.44 -3.43 8.93
CA PHE A 156 13.29 -2.61 10.14
C PHE A 156 12.32 -3.22 11.16
N GLY A 157 11.47 -4.16 10.74
CA GLY A 157 10.44 -4.72 11.62
C GLY A 157 9.35 -3.72 11.92
N GLU A 158 9.06 -2.85 10.93
CA GLU A 158 8.08 -1.78 11.04
C GLU A 158 7.05 -1.86 9.92
N SER A 159 5.83 -1.43 10.21
CA SER A 159 4.78 -1.25 9.20
C SER A 159 3.91 -0.06 9.59
N ASP A 160 3.57 0.79 8.62
CA ASP A 160 2.81 2.01 8.91
C ASP A 160 1.65 2.25 7.94
N CYS A 161 0.66 2.97 8.45
CA CYS A 161 -0.37 3.62 7.67
C CYS A 161 -0.89 4.84 8.43
N SER A 162 -0.62 6.02 7.88
CA SER A 162 -0.91 7.30 8.52
C SER A 162 -2.13 8.02 7.95
N ASN A 163 -2.90 7.38 7.06
CA ASN A 163 -4.07 7.97 6.45
C ASN A 163 -5.33 7.14 6.72
N THR A 164 -6.44 7.86 6.94
CA THR A 164 -7.76 7.26 7.12
C THR A 164 -8.83 8.14 6.45
N LEU A 165 -9.84 7.50 5.89
CA LEU A 165 -11.09 8.12 5.43
C LEU A 165 -12.29 7.63 6.26
N GLU A 166 -12.01 7.04 7.41
CA GLU A 166 -13.00 6.43 8.29
C GLU A 166 -13.68 7.52 9.12
N ASP A 167 -14.98 7.36 9.36
CA ASP A 167 -15.72 8.27 10.23
C ASP A 167 -15.52 7.83 11.68
N GLU A 168 -14.84 8.66 12.49
CA GLU A 168 -14.60 8.38 13.91
C GLU A 168 -15.88 8.22 14.73
N ASN A 169 -17.02 8.72 14.23
CA ASN A 169 -18.32 8.62 14.91
C ASN A 169 -19.17 7.45 14.41
N ASP A 170 -18.71 6.68 13.42
CA ASP A 170 -19.41 5.51 12.90
C ASP A 170 -18.86 4.24 13.57
N PRO A 171 -19.54 3.68 14.59
CA PRO A 171 -19.08 2.48 15.26
C PRO A 171 -19.34 1.20 14.45
N ASP A 172 -20.11 1.27 13.34
CA ASP A 172 -20.58 0.08 12.65
C ASP A 172 -19.46 -0.61 11.88
N ILE A 173 -18.56 0.15 11.25
CA ILE A 173 -17.45 -0.40 10.47
C ILE A 173 -16.14 -0.16 11.23
N PRO A 174 -15.45 -1.22 11.69
CA PRO A 174 -14.16 -1.06 12.36
C PRO A 174 -13.10 -0.50 11.41
N CYS A 175 -12.13 0.22 11.96
CA CYS A 175 -11.02 0.78 11.19
C CYS A 175 -10.21 -0.33 10.46
N GLN A 176 -9.75 -0.04 9.24
CA GLN A 176 -8.92 -0.90 8.39
C GLN A 176 -7.69 -1.45 9.12
N ALA A 177 -7.11 -0.63 10.02
CA ALA A 177 -5.96 -1.03 10.83
C ALA A 177 -6.28 -2.28 11.65
N LEU A 178 -7.48 -2.34 12.23
CA LEU A 178 -7.96 -3.45 13.04
C LEU A 178 -8.49 -4.59 12.15
N VAL A 179 -9.30 -4.26 11.13
CA VAL A 179 -9.89 -5.26 10.23
C VAL A 179 -8.84 -6.13 9.55
N TYR A 180 -7.72 -5.55 9.10
CA TYR A 180 -6.66 -6.28 8.40
C TYR A 180 -5.48 -6.69 9.29
N ARG A 181 -5.55 -6.47 10.61
CA ARG A 181 -4.43 -6.79 11.53
C ARG A 181 -4.08 -8.27 11.48
N ILE A 182 -5.08 -9.15 11.53
CA ILE A 182 -4.86 -10.61 11.49
C ILE A 182 -4.15 -11.03 10.18
N ALA A 183 -4.57 -10.48 9.03
CA ALA A 183 -3.91 -10.76 7.77
C ALA A 183 -2.44 -10.29 7.77
N ARG A 184 -2.16 -9.11 8.33
CA ARG A 184 -0.78 -8.62 8.48
C ARG A 184 0.06 -9.49 9.41
N GLN A 185 -0.50 -9.98 10.52
CA GLN A 185 0.19 -10.88 11.42
C GLN A 185 0.61 -12.20 10.74
N HIS A 186 -0.24 -12.74 9.85
CA HIS A 186 0.12 -13.89 9.03
C HIS A 186 1.22 -13.56 8.01
N ILE A 187 1.17 -12.39 7.38
CA ILE A 187 2.24 -11.91 6.51
C ILE A 187 3.57 -11.82 7.28
N TYR A 188 3.55 -11.29 8.51
CA TYR A 188 4.75 -11.21 9.36
C TYR A 188 5.32 -12.60 9.68
N ALA A 189 4.46 -13.59 9.91
CA ALA A 189 4.90 -14.96 10.16
C ALA A 189 5.59 -15.60 8.96
N ILE A 190 5.15 -15.28 7.74
CA ILE A 190 5.82 -15.72 6.50
C ILE A 190 7.19 -15.05 6.36
N LEU A 191 7.26 -13.74 6.60
CA LEU A 191 8.45 -12.92 6.36
C LEU A 191 9.55 -13.10 7.42
N LEU A 192 9.16 -13.18 8.69
CA LEU A 192 10.08 -13.20 9.83
C LEU A 192 10.16 -14.57 10.51
N GLY A 193 9.28 -15.51 10.14
CA GLY A 193 9.16 -16.83 10.76
C GLY A 193 8.24 -16.85 11.98
N THR A 194 8.14 -18.02 12.61
CA THR A 194 7.20 -18.31 13.71
C THR A 194 7.89 -18.55 15.06
N GLY A 195 9.17 -18.16 15.19
CA GLY A 195 9.96 -18.43 16.38
C GLY A 195 10.14 -19.93 16.63
N ASP A 196 10.00 -20.35 17.89
CA ASP A 196 9.98 -21.76 18.30
C ASP A 196 8.57 -22.39 18.26
N GLY A 197 7.58 -21.67 17.73
CA GLY A 197 6.18 -22.08 17.70
C GLY A 197 5.38 -21.72 18.96
N SER A 198 6.01 -21.15 19.99
CA SER A 198 5.28 -20.53 21.12
C SER A 198 4.84 -19.09 20.79
N PRO A 199 3.70 -18.62 21.32
CA PRO A 199 3.24 -17.24 21.11
C PRO A 199 4.24 -16.18 21.57
N ASP A 200 5.03 -16.49 22.61
CA ASP A 200 5.96 -15.55 23.24
C ASP A 200 7.29 -15.41 22.48
N SER A 201 7.59 -16.33 21.56
CA SER A 201 8.82 -16.31 20.75
C SER A 201 8.61 -15.77 19.33
N CYS A 202 7.35 -15.50 18.94
CA CYS A 202 7.03 -15.01 17.62
C CYS A 202 7.65 -13.62 17.39
N PRO A 203 8.24 -13.36 16.21
CA PRO A 203 8.75 -12.03 15.86
C PRO A 203 7.68 -10.96 16.02
N VAL A 204 8.08 -9.79 16.51
CA VAL A 204 7.19 -8.66 16.76
C VAL A 204 7.49 -7.54 15.76
N VAL A 205 6.44 -7.03 15.12
CA VAL A 205 6.50 -5.87 14.22
C VAL A 205 5.93 -4.65 14.94
N GLN A 206 6.58 -3.51 14.75
CA GLN A 206 6.13 -2.21 15.24
C GLN A 206 5.14 -1.60 14.25
N GLU A 207 3.86 -1.56 14.61
CA GLU A 207 2.80 -0.97 13.79
C GLU A 207 2.56 0.51 14.15
N TRP A 208 2.60 1.37 13.13
CA TRP A 208 2.21 2.79 13.18
C TRP A 208 0.96 3.03 12.35
N TYR A 209 -0.17 2.48 12.79
CA TYR A 209 -1.44 2.55 12.06
C TYR A 209 -2.41 3.53 12.71
N VAL A 210 -2.87 4.52 11.96
CA VAL A 210 -3.91 5.44 12.40
C VAL A 210 -5.26 4.73 12.48
N TYR A 211 -5.96 4.90 13.61
CA TYR A 211 -7.36 4.54 13.81
C TYR A 211 -7.89 5.27 15.04
N HIS A 212 -9.21 5.26 15.23
CA HIS A 212 -9.85 5.93 16.36
C HIS A 212 -9.27 5.46 17.71
N GLY A 213 -8.77 6.41 18.51
CA GLY A 213 -8.15 6.14 19.81
C GLY A 213 -6.64 5.86 19.77
N ASN A 214 -6.01 5.71 18.60
CA ASN A 214 -4.56 5.59 18.48
C ASN A 214 -3.90 6.92 18.14
N MET A 215 -3.24 7.53 19.13
CA MET A 215 -2.57 8.83 18.98
C MET A 215 -1.19 8.74 18.30
N LEU A 216 -0.70 7.53 17.97
CA LEU A 216 0.61 7.30 17.37
C LEU A 216 1.78 7.90 18.19
N GLU A 217 1.66 7.93 19.52
CA GLU A 217 2.76 8.36 20.41
C GLU A 217 3.87 7.30 20.52
N LYS A 218 3.49 6.03 20.41
CA LYS A 218 4.37 4.86 20.41
C LYS A 218 3.83 3.82 19.41
N PRO A 219 4.69 2.97 18.83
CA PRO A 219 4.20 1.90 17.98
C PRO A 219 3.43 0.87 18.80
N GLU A 220 2.43 0.25 18.16
CA GLU A 220 1.83 -0.97 18.68
C GLU A 220 2.74 -2.16 18.37
N LEU A 221 2.98 -3.01 19.36
CA LEU A 221 3.78 -4.22 19.19
C LEU A 221 2.87 -5.35 18.77
N VAL A 222 2.97 -5.75 17.50
CA VAL A 222 2.11 -6.74 16.88
C VAL A 222 2.90 -8.02 16.59
N PRO A 223 2.66 -9.11 17.32
CA PRO A 223 3.37 -10.37 17.09
C PRO A 223 2.90 -11.02 15.79
N ALA A 224 3.82 -11.67 15.09
CA ALA A 224 3.52 -12.58 14.00
C ALA A 224 2.56 -13.69 14.46
N LEU A 225 1.63 -14.08 13.60
CA LEU A 225 0.66 -15.13 13.88
C LEU A 225 0.86 -16.30 12.90
N PRO A 226 1.27 -17.48 13.38
CA PRO A 226 1.41 -18.65 12.53
C PRO A 226 0.09 -19.02 11.81
N LEU A 227 0.20 -19.38 10.55
CA LEU A 227 -0.88 -19.98 9.77
C LEU A 227 -1.21 -21.37 10.31
N SER A 228 -2.51 -21.65 10.43
CA SER A 228 -3.05 -22.96 10.84
C SER A 228 -3.32 -23.85 9.62
N ILE A 229 -2.30 -24.10 8.81
CA ILE A 229 -2.40 -24.91 7.60
C ILE A 229 -1.53 -26.18 7.66
N GLN A 230 -1.80 -27.15 6.78
CA GLN A 230 -1.01 -28.37 6.69
C GLN A 230 0.45 -28.03 6.34
N GLY A 231 1.39 -28.54 7.14
CA GLY A 231 2.81 -28.23 6.99
C GLY A 231 3.28 -26.98 7.75
N GLY A 232 2.37 -26.26 8.42
CA GLY A 232 2.69 -25.04 9.16
C GLY A 232 2.84 -23.82 8.26
N THR A 233 3.37 -22.74 8.82
CA THR A 233 3.60 -21.48 8.07
C THR A 233 4.83 -21.62 7.18
N PRO A 234 4.70 -21.51 5.84
CA PRO A 234 5.86 -21.50 4.97
C PRO A 234 6.67 -20.22 5.17
N THR A 235 7.98 -20.31 5.00
CA THR A 235 8.88 -19.16 5.08
C THR A 235 8.92 -18.39 3.74
N ALA A 236 9.27 -17.11 3.78
CA ALA A 236 9.54 -16.32 2.58
C ALA A 236 10.59 -17.00 1.68
N ARG A 237 11.62 -17.62 2.28
CA ARG A 237 12.63 -18.37 1.52
C ARG A 237 12.01 -19.50 0.69
N GLU A 238 11.19 -20.32 1.33
CA GLU A 238 10.51 -21.44 0.66
C GLU A 238 9.58 -20.95 -0.45
N LEU A 239 8.80 -19.90 -0.18
CA LEU A 239 7.85 -19.38 -1.15
C LEU A 239 8.57 -18.70 -2.33
N TRP A 240 9.65 -17.95 -2.11
CA TRP A 240 10.26 -17.12 -3.15
C TRP A 240 11.29 -17.88 -3.98
N LEU A 241 12.08 -18.75 -3.34
CA LEU A 241 13.26 -19.37 -3.97
C LEU A 241 13.08 -20.85 -4.34
N SER A 242 11.95 -21.46 -3.97
CA SER A 242 11.68 -22.85 -4.36
C SER A 242 11.42 -22.98 -5.87
N ASN A 243 12.03 -24.01 -6.45
CA ASN A 243 11.82 -24.44 -7.83
C ASN A 243 10.87 -25.65 -7.94
N ASN A 244 10.13 -25.97 -6.87
CA ASN A 244 9.18 -27.08 -6.87
C ASN A 244 8.06 -26.81 -7.92
N PRO A 245 7.71 -27.77 -8.79
CA PRO A 245 6.62 -27.60 -9.75
C PRO A 245 5.28 -27.21 -9.12
N ASP A 246 5.01 -27.67 -7.88
CA ASP A 246 3.77 -27.39 -7.16
C ASP A 246 3.81 -26.08 -6.35
N ILE A 247 4.92 -25.32 -6.42
CA ILE A 247 5.10 -24.12 -5.60
C ILE A 247 3.98 -23.10 -5.84
N GLN A 248 3.50 -22.94 -7.07
CA GLN A 248 2.42 -22.00 -7.38
C GLN A 248 1.10 -22.34 -6.69
N ILE A 249 0.83 -23.63 -6.46
CA ILE A 249 -0.34 -24.07 -5.69
C ILE A 249 -0.15 -23.70 -4.21
N GLN A 250 1.03 -23.98 -3.67
CA GLN A 250 1.37 -23.64 -2.29
C GLN A 250 1.32 -22.12 -2.04
N ARG A 251 1.87 -21.31 -2.96
CA ARG A 251 1.84 -19.83 -2.90
C ARG A 251 0.40 -19.31 -2.85
N PHE A 252 -0.45 -19.80 -3.75
CA PHE A 252 -1.84 -19.38 -3.83
C PHE A 252 -2.63 -19.79 -2.58
N TYR A 253 -2.47 -21.03 -2.12
CA TYR A 253 -3.12 -21.52 -0.90
C TYR A 253 -2.67 -20.76 0.35
N THR A 254 -1.36 -20.48 0.48
CA THR A 254 -0.79 -19.69 1.59
C THR A 254 -1.36 -18.26 1.60
N CYS A 255 -1.49 -17.65 0.42
CA CYS A 255 -2.08 -16.32 0.28
C CYS A 255 -3.55 -16.31 0.74
N MET A 256 -4.35 -17.29 0.35
CA MET A 256 -5.74 -17.43 0.81
C MET A 256 -5.84 -17.69 2.32
N ALA A 257 -4.91 -18.47 2.87
CA ALA A 257 -4.86 -18.78 4.30
C ALA A 257 -4.57 -17.54 5.17
N CYS A 258 -3.83 -16.55 4.67
CA CYS A 258 -3.63 -15.28 5.38
C CYS A 258 -4.93 -14.49 5.58
N PHE A 259 -5.96 -14.78 4.78
CA PHE A 259 -7.30 -14.19 4.87
C PHE A 259 -8.35 -15.19 5.38
N HIS A 260 -7.94 -16.35 5.91
CA HIS A 260 -8.85 -17.42 6.36
C HIS A 260 -9.85 -17.86 5.28
N VAL A 261 -9.41 -17.88 4.02
CA VAL A 261 -10.21 -18.30 2.85
C VAL A 261 -9.70 -19.62 2.25
N GLU A 262 -8.75 -20.29 2.90
CA GLU A 262 -8.06 -21.46 2.34
C GLU A 262 -8.98 -22.64 1.99
N ARG A 263 -10.13 -22.77 2.68
CA ARG A 263 -11.14 -23.80 2.39
C ARG A 263 -11.85 -23.61 1.04
N TRP A 264 -11.85 -22.40 0.48
CA TRP A 264 -12.49 -22.07 -0.80
C TRP A 264 -11.50 -21.82 -1.93
N THR A 265 -10.23 -22.17 -1.71
CA THR A 265 -9.13 -21.91 -2.65
C THR A 265 -9.45 -22.38 -4.06
N GLU A 266 -10.00 -23.58 -4.28
CA GLU A 266 -10.26 -24.06 -5.65
C GLU A 266 -11.43 -23.36 -6.35
N GLY A 267 -12.43 -22.92 -5.59
CA GLY A 267 -13.48 -22.06 -6.13
C GLY A 267 -12.89 -20.74 -6.62
N ILE A 268 -12.03 -20.13 -5.82
CA ILE A 268 -11.41 -18.83 -6.10
C ILE A 268 -10.36 -18.92 -7.21
N ARG A 269 -9.54 -19.98 -7.21
CA ARG A 269 -8.46 -20.22 -8.20
C ARG A 269 -9.00 -20.38 -9.62
N SER A 270 -10.26 -20.82 -9.77
CA SER A 270 -10.91 -20.96 -11.07
C SER A 270 -11.40 -19.64 -11.69
N LEU A 271 -11.32 -18.54 -10.95
CA LEU A 271 -11.78 -17.21 -11.38
C LEU A 271 -10.64 -16.41 -12.01
N ASP A 272 -11.00 -15.39 -12.78
CA ASP A 272 -10.05 -14.36 -13.20
C ASP A 272 -9.42 -13.67 -11.98
N SER A 273 -8.14 -13.29 -12.07
CA SER A 273 -7.34 -12.74 -10.95
C SER A 273 -8.06 -11.63 -10.15
N HIS A 274 -8.68 -10.67 -10.84
CA HIS A 274 -9.39 -9.55 -10.20
C HIS A 274 -10.68 -10.01 -9.48
N LEU A 275 -11.37 -11.03 -9.99
CA LEU A 275 -12.54 -11.64 -9.33
C LEU A 275 -12.10 -12.49 -8.14
N ALA A 276 -11.03 -13.26 -8.28
CA ALA A 276 -10.44 -14.04 -7.20
C ALA A 276 -10.04 -13.14 -6.02
N ALA A 277 -9.35 -12.03 -6.30
CA ALA A 277 -8.98 -11.02 -5.32
C ALA A 277 -10.21 -10.41 -4.63
N THR A 278 -11.21 -10.04 -5.42
CA THR A 278 -12.48 -9.49 -4.90
C THR A 278 -13.18 -10.50 -4.00
N CYS A 279 -13.30 -11.77 -4.40
CA CYS A 279 -13.93 -12.82 -3.59
C CYS A 279 -13.17 -13.08 -2.29
N CYS A 280 -11.83 -13.16 -2.33
CA CYS A 280 -11.00 -13.30 -1.14
C CYS A 280 -11.29 -12.18 -0.13
N LEU A 281 -11.27 -10.92 -0.58
CA LEU A 281 -11.53 -9.77 0.27
C LEU A 281 -12.96 -9.72 0.79
N LEU A 282 -13.95 -10.04 -0.03
CA LEU A 282 -15.35 -10.00 0.39
C LEU A 282 -15.70 -11.12 1.37
N ILE A 283 -15.11 -12.32 1.23
CA ILE A 283 -15.26 -13.39 2.22
C ILE A 283 -14.63 -12.94 3.54
N TYR A 284 -13.39 -12.44 3.50
CA TYR A 284 -12.70 -11.94 4.69
C TYR A 284 -13.47 -10.83 5.39
N LEU A 285 -13.87 -9.79 4.65
CA LEU A 285 -14.63 -8.66 5.19
C LEU A 285 -15.98 -9.09 5.76
N SER A 286 -16.66 -10.06 5.14
CA SER A 286 -17.94 -10.57 5.66
C SER A 286 -17.77 -11.12 7.07
N VAL A 287 -16.66 -11.81 7.34
CA VAL A 287 -16.35 -12.40 8.64
C VAL A 287 -15.80 -11.37 9.64
N GLN A 288 -14.93 -10.46 9.20
CA GLN A 288 -14.28 -9.48 10.09
C GLN A 288 -15.15 -8.26 10.43
N VAL A 289 -16.20 -7.99 9.65
CA VAL A 289 -17.06 -6.81 9.82
C VAL A 289 -18.51 -7.25 10.06
N ASP A 290 -18.90 -7.27 11.33
CA ASP A 290 -20.23 -7.71 11.78
C ASP A 290 -21.38 -6.89 11.16
N SER A 291 -21.16 -5.59 10.93
CA SER A 291 -22.16 -4.72 10.31
C SER A 291 -22.24 -4.87 8.79
N LEU A 292 -21.37 -5.65 8.15
CA LEU A 292 -21.39 -5.81 6.70
C LEU A 292 -22.67 -6.52 6.27
N THR A 293 -23.35 -5.98 5.27
CA THR A 293 -24.63 -6.51 4.79
C THR A 293 -24.46 -7.18 3.43
N LEU A 294 -25.42 -8.02 3.08
CA LEU A 294 -25.50 -8.60 1.74
C LEU A 294 -25.55 -7.50 0.65
N THR A 295 -26.21 -6.37 0.93
CA THR A 295 -26.28 -5.23 0.01
C THR A 295 -24.91 -4.61 -0.25
N ASP A 296 -24.06 -4.53 0.79
CA ASP A 296 -22.69 -4.03 0.65
C ASP A 296 -21.86 -4.95 -0.26
N VAL A 297 -21.95 -6.27 -0.03
CA VAL A 297 -21.27 -7.31 -0.86
C VAL A 297 -21.75 -7.28 -2.31
N GLU A 298 -23.06 -7.21 -2.52
CA GLU A 298 -23.67 -7.12 -3.86
C GLU A 298 -23.21 -5.87 -4.62
N ALA A 299 -23.03 -4.73 -3.93
CA ALA A 299 -22.50 -3.52 -4.55
C ALA A 299 -21.05 -3.68 -5.05
N PHE A 300 -20.18 -4.33 -4.27
CA PHE A 300 -18.81 -4.63 -4.71
C PHE A 300 -18.79 -5.56 -5.92
N LEU A 301 -19.54 -6.66 -5.88
CA LEU A 301 -19.63 -7.60 -7.00
C LEU A 301 -20.13 -6.90 -8.28
N ALA A 302 -21.16 -6.08 -8.17
CA ALA A 302 -21.70 -5.34 -9.31
C ALA A 302 -20.69 -4.36 -9.90
N GLN A 303 -19.92 -3.66 -9.06
CA GLN A 303 -18.89 -2.75 -9.55
C GLN A 303 -17.77 -3.52 -10.26
N THR A 304 -17.25 -4.58 -9.65
CA THR A 304 -16.14 -5.37 -10.18
C THR A 304 -16.50 -5.99 -11.53
N LEU A 305 -17.71 -6.52 -11.67
CA LEU A 305 -18.18 -7.13 -12.93
C LEU A 305 -18.44 -6.09 -14.03
N CYS A 306 -18.91 -4.88 -13.68
CA CYS A 306 -19.18 -3.84 -14.68
C CYS A 306 -17.91 -3.10 -15.12
N LEU A 307 -16.88 -3.00 -14.28
CA LEU A 307 -15.70 -2.17 -14.51
C LEU A 307 -14.97 -2.49 -15.84
N PRO A 308 -14.70 -3.76 -16.22
CA PRO A 308 -14.01 -4.08 -17.47
C PRO A 308 -14.74 -3.57 -18.73
N GLY A 309 -16.06 -3.41 -18.66
CA GLY A 309 -16.87 -2.88 -19.76
C GLY A 309 -16.91 -1.34 -19.85
N LYS A 310 -16.17 -0.62 -19.00
CA LYS A 310 -16.19 0.85 -18.95
C LYS A 310 -14.91 1.46 -19.50
N SER A 311 -15.09 2.46 -20.37
CA SER A 311 -14.01 3.38 -20.75
C SER A 311 -13.80 4.47 -19.70
N GLY A 312 -12.61 5.09 -19.67
CA GLY A 312 -12.31 6.20 -18.78
C GLY A 312 -13.22 7.43 -18.98
N SER A 313 -13.73 7.67 -20.19
CA SER A 313 -14.70 8.75 -20.45
C SER A 313 -16.08 8.44 -19.85
N GLN A 314 -16.51 7.17 -19.89
CA GLN A 314 -17.73 6.75 -19.22
C GLN A 314 -17.60 6.89 -17.70
N LEU A 315 -16.51 6.40 -17.09
CA LEU A 315 -16.28 6.49 -15.64
C LEU A 315 -16.20 7.94 -15.16
N SER A 316 -15.49 8.79 -15.89
CA SER A 316 -15.35 10.21 -15.53
C SER A 316 -16.68 10.97 -15.61
N SER A 317 -17.55 10.63 -16.56
CA SER A 317 -18.87 11.25 -16.76
C SER A 317 -19.95 10.74 -15.80
N LEU A 318 -19.72 9.66 -15.04
CA LEU A 318 -20.66 9.18 -14.03
C LEU A 318 -21.05 10.29 -13.04
N GLN A 319 -22.36 10.44 -12.87
CA GLN A 319 -22.99 11.35 -11.90
C GLN A 319 -23.66 10.54 -10.80
N LEU A 320 -23.42 10.94 -9.55
CA LEU A 320 -24.05 10.37 -8.37
C LEU A 320 -25.23 11.27 -7.97
N SER A 321 -26.34 10.68 -7.53
CA SER A 321 -27.50 11.42 -7.02
C SER A 321 -27.18 12.12 -5.70
N TYR A 322 -26.44 11.44 -4.83
CA TYR A 322 -25.86 11.96 -3.59
C TYR A 322 -24.62 11.14 -3.21
N VAL A 323 -23.89 11.61 -2.20
CA VAL A 323 -22.76 10.87 -1.62
C VAL A 323 -23.20 10.29 -0.29
N ASP A 324 -23.22 8.96 -0.18
CA ASP A 324 -23.43 8.22 1.05
C ASP A 324 -22.11 8.00 1.80
N SER A 325 -22.06 8.32 3.09
CA SER A 325 -20.84 8.20 3.92
C SER A 325 -20.40 6.76 4.10
N ARG A 326 -21.34 5.82 4.27
CA ARG A 326 -21.04 4.40 4.42
C ARG A 326 -20.43 3.84 3.13
N ALA A 327 -20.94 4.24 1.97
CA ALA A 327 -20.32 3.87 0.69
C ALA A 327 -18.87 4.38 0.57
N VAL A 328 -18.55 5.58 1.06
CA VAL A 328 -17.17 6.08 1.08
C VAL A 328 -16.29 5.25 2.01
N HIS A 329 -16.78 4.93 3.21
CA HIS A 329 -16.07 4.09 4.18
C HIS A 329 -15.83 2.67 3.63
N LEU A 330 -16.84 2.04 3.04
CA LEU A 330 -16.72 0.73 2.39
C LEU A 330 -15.71 0.74 1.23
N ALA A 331 -15.76 1.76 0.37
CA ALA A 331 -14.78 1.90 -0.70
C ALA A 331 -13.34 2.00 -0.15
N PHE A 332 -13.15 2.75 0.94
CA PHE A 332 -11.87 2.87 1.60
C PHE A 332 -11.40 1.53 2.18
N ILE A 333 -12.23 0.83 2.95
CA ILE A 333 -11.83 -0.43 3.58
C ILE A 333 -11.46 -1.48 2.54
N PHE A 334 -12.21 -1.57 1.43
CA PHE A 334 -11.91 -2.49 0.34
C PHE A 334 -10.56 -2.18 -0.33
N LEU A 335 -10.28 -0.90 -0.61
CA LEU A 335 -8.99 -0.48 -1.18
C LEU A 335 -7.81 -0.78 -0.23
N ARG A 336 -7.99 -0.59 1.07
CA ARG A 336 -7.00 -0.97 2.09
C ARG A 336 -6.80 -2.49 2.15
N GLY A 337 -7.88 -3.25 1.94
CA GLY A 337 -7.82 -4.68 1.76
C GLY A 337 -7.04 -5.10 0.54
N LEU A 338 -7.25 -4.46 -0.60
CA LEU A 338 -6.51 -4.74 -1.82
C LEU A 338 -5.01 -4.48 -1.65
N ILE A 339 -4.63 -3.38 -0.98
CA ILE A 339 -3.22 -3.12 -0.63
C ILE A 339 -2.65 -4.21 0.28
N THR A 340 -3.42 -4.67 1.27
CA THR A 340 -3.01 -5.77 2.17
C THR A 340 -2.86 -7.08 1.39
N LEU A 341 -3.77 -7.35 0.45
CA LEU A 341 -3.70 -8.53 -0.42
C LEU A 341 -2.51 -8.46 -1.38
N MET A 342 -2.18 -7.28 -1.91
CA MET A 342 -0.96 -7.08 -2.71
C MET A 342 0.30 -7.37 -1.87
N ALA A 343 0.35 -6.90 -0.61
CA ALA A 343 1.44 -7.25 0.29
C ALA A 343 1.49 -8.76 0.57
N CYS A 344 0.34 -9.39 0.80
CA CYS A 344 0.25 -10.85 0.96
C CYS A 344 0.71 -11.60 -0.29
N ASN A 345 0.33 -11.12 -1.47
CA ASN A 345 0.74 -11.66 -2.77
C ASN A 345 2.28 -11.69 -2.86
N SER A 346 2.93 -10.58 -2.54
CA SER A 346 4.40 -10.48 -2.54
C SER A 346 5.04 -11.36 -1.47
N ALA A 347 4.52 -11.34 -0.23
CA ALA A 347 5.00 -12.23 0.83
C ALA A 347 4.88 -13.71 0.43
N CYS A 348 3.86 -14.07 -0.33
CA CYS A 348 3.64 -15.41 -0.83
C CYS A 348 4.37 -15.73 -2.15
N GLY A 349 5.24 -14.86 -2.67
CA GLY A 349 5.98 -15.12 -3.90
C GLY A 349 5.15 -15.00 -5.19
N TYR A 350 4.18 -14.09 -5.21
CA TYR A 350 3.37 -13.71 -6.38
C TYR A 350 2.50 -14.83 -6.98
N PRO A 351 1.56 -15.43 -6.22
CA PRO A 351 0.54 -16.30 -6.80
C PRO A 351 -0.43 -15.59 -7.76
N PHE A 352 -0.53 -14.26 -7.69
CA PHE A 352 -1.18 -13.40 -8.67
C PHE A 352 -0.15 -12.54 -9.41
N ASP A 353 -0.44 -12.21 -10.66
CA ASP A 353 0.23 -11.10 -11.33
C ASP A 353 -0.12 -9.80 -10.58
N MET A 354 0.90 -9.02 -10.21
CA MET A 354 0.71 -7.76 -9.48
C MET A 354 -0.14 -6.78 -10.29
N MET A 355 -0.01 -6.77 -11.62
CA MET A 355 -0.79 -5.88 -12.49
C MET A 355 -2.29 -6.16 -12.41
N ASP A 356 -2.69 -7.41 -12.23
CA ASP A 356 -4.10 -7.79 -12.10
C ASP A 356 -4.72 -7.30 -10.77
N LEU A 357 -3.89 -7.12 -9.74
CA LEU A 357 -4.30 -6.65 -8.41
C LEU A 357 -4.30 -5.12 -8.28
N MET A 358 -3.79 -4.40 -9.28
CA MET A 358 -3.68 -2.94 -9.17
C MET A 358 -5.07 -2.30 -9.01
N PRO A 359 -5.24 -1.31 -8.11
CA PRO A 359 -6.55 -0.76 -7.81
C PRO A 359 -7.35 -0.26 -9.01
N TRP A 360 -6.69 0.26 -10.05
CA TRP A 360 -7.35 0.73 -11.27
C TRP A 360 -7.95 -0.39 -12.14
N ASN A 361 -7.52 -1.64 -11.95
CA ASN A 361 -8.07 -2.81 -12.64
C ASN A 361 -9.20 -3.46 -11.84
N THR A 362 -9.21 -3.31 -10.51
CA THR A 362 -10.18 -3.98 -9.63
C THR A 362 -11.29 -3.05 -9.12
N PHE A 363 -11.06 -1.74 -9.04
CA PHE A 363 -11.95 -0.82 -8.32
C PHE A 363 -12.07 0.58 -8.94
N ASP A 364 -13.31 1.06 -9.13
CA ASP A 364 -13.61 2.48 -9.38
C ASP A 364 -14.60 3.01 -8.33
N GLY A 365 -14.21 4.07 -7.63
CA GLY A 365 -14.99 4.62 -6.52
C GLY A 365 -16.34 5.22 -6.94
N LYS A 366 -16.45 5.81 -8.15
CA LYS A 366 -17.72 6.37 -8.63
C LYS A 366 -18.66 5.26 -9.08
N LEU A 367 -18.12 4.27 -9.79
CA LEU A 367 -18.88 3.11 -10.23
C LEU A 367 -19.40 2.33 -9.02
N PHE A 368 -18.53 2.02 -8.06
CA PHE A 368 -18.92 1.40 -6.79
C PHE A 368 -20.05 2.17 -6.11
N HIS A 369 -19.89 3.48 -5.93
CA HIS A 369 -20.90 4.29 -5.26
C HIS A 369 -22.23 4.29 -6.02
N GLN A 370 -22.21 4.35 -7.36
CA GLN A 370 -23.42 4.23 -8.16
C GLN A 370 -24.09 2.87 -7.97
N LYS A 371 -23.34 1.76 -8.02
CA LYS A 371 -23.89 0.41 -7.81
C LYS A 371 -24.43 0.25 -6.39
N TYR A 372 -23.73 0.80 -5.40
CA TYR A 372 -24.15 0.82 -4.01
C TYR A 372 -25.54 1.45 -3.85
N LEU A 373 -25.76 2.64 -4.42
CA LEU A 373 -27.06 3.31 -4.35
C LEU A 373 -28.17 2.50 -5.04
N LEU A 374 -27.88 1.85 -6.17
CA LEU A 374 -28.85 0.97 -6.84
C LEU A 374 -29.20 -0.26 -5.99
N CYS A 375 -28.22 -0.86 -5.32
CA CYS A 375 -28.42 -1.99 -4.40
C CYS A 375 -29.23 -1.54 -3.17
N LEU A 376 -28.91 -0.38 -2.59
CA LEU A 376 -29.62 0.20 -1.44
C LEU A 376 -31.09 0.51 -1.76
N GLU A 377 -31.36 1.00 -2.97
CA GLU A 377 -32.71 1.20 -3.51
C GLU A 377 -33.41 -0.09 -3.94
N ARG A 378 -32.76 -1.25 -3.79
CA ARG A 378 -33.25 -2.58 -4.20
C ARG A 378 -33.70 -2.61 -5.66
N LYS A 379 -32.94 -1.97 -6.54
CA LYS A 379 -33.20 -2.06 -7.98
C LYS A 379 -33.05 -3.50 -8.45
N PRO A 380 -33.80 -3.92 -9.49
CA PRO A 380 -33.66 -5.26 -10.01
C PRO A 380 -32.26 -5.49 -10.62
N LEU A 381 -31.81 -6.74 -10.63
CA LEU A 381 -30.43 -7.10 -10.97
C LEU A 381 -30.07 -6.77 -12.43
N ASP A 382 -31.04 -6.77 -13.34
CA ASP A 382 -30.85 -6.32 -14.72
C ASP A 382 -30.53 -4.82 -14.80
N VAL A 383 -31.08 -3.99 -13.91
CA VAL A 383 -30.72 -2.56 -13.82
C VAL A 383 -29.33 -2.40 -13.23
N ILE A 384 -29.03 -3.12 -12.15
CA ILE A 384 -27.72 -3.06 -11.47
C ILE A 384 -26.59 -3.48 -12.41
N LEU A 385 -26.80 -4.55 -13.19
CA LEU A 385 -25.82 -5.12 -14.12
C LEU A 385 -26.04 -4.70 -15.58
N GLU A 386 -26.72 -3.57 -15.79
CA GLU A 386 -26.79 -2.88 -17.09
C GLU A 386 -27.35 -3.73 -18.23
N LYS A 387 -28.30 -4.61 -17.89
CA LYS A 387 -29.01 -5.54 -18.78
C LYS A 387 -28.09 -6.54 -19.48
N GLN A 388 -26.93 -6.82 -18.90
CA GLN A 388 -25.98 -7.79 -19.44
C GLN A 388 -26.19 -9.16 -18.78
N GLU A 389 -26.82 -10.10 -19.52
CA GLU A 389 -27.16 -11.43 -18.99
C GLU A 389 -25.94 -12.24 -18.53
N SER A 390 -24.80 -12.14 -19.22
CA SER A 390 -23.55 -12.78 -18.82
C SER A 390 -23.09 -12.32 -17.43
N LEU A 391 -23.14 -11.02 -17.16
CA LEU A 391 -22.77 -10.47 -15.85
C LEU A 391 -23.75 -10.92 -14.77
N ILE A 392 -25.05 -11.03 -15.09
CA ILE A 392 -26.07 -11.53 -14.14
C ILE A 392 -25.77 -12.97 -13.70
N MET A 393 -25.35 -13.82 -14.63
CA MET A 393 -24.97 -15.20 -14.32
C MET A 393 -23.72 -15.26 -13.44
N GLU A 394 -22.67 -14.52 -13.81
CA GLU A 394 -21.42 -14.51 -13.03
C GLU A 394 -21.65 -13.90 -11.64
N PHE A 395 -22.43 -12.82 -11.54
CA PHE A 395 -22.81 -12.22 -10.26
C PHE A 395 -23.46 -13.23 -9.31
N LYS A 396 -24.43 -14.01 -9.81
CA LYS A 396 -25.11 -15.04 -8.99
C LYS A 396 -24.13 -16.10 -8.50
N LYS A 397 -23.22 -16.55 -9.37
CA LYS A 397 -22.17 -17.53 -9.03
C LYS A 397 -21.25 -16.99 -7.93
N LEU A 398 -20.68 -15.80 -8.11
CA LEU A 398 -19.77 -15.18 -7.12
C LEU A 398 -20.47 -14.90 -5.79
N ARG A 399 -21.73 -14.44 -5.84
CA ARG A 399 -22.56 -14.23 -4.66
C ARG A 399 -22.78 -15.52 -3.88
N THR A 400 -23.07 -16.63 -4.54
CA THR A 400 -23.22 -17.94 -3.89
C THR A 400 -21.92 -18.34 -3.19
N ILE A 401 -20.77 -18.22 -3.85
CA ILE A 401 -19.46 -18.53 -3.26
C ILE A 401 -19.23 -17.75 -1.96
N ILE A 402 -19.49 -16.44 -1.96
CA ILE A 402 -19.28 -15.58 -0.79
C ILE A 402 -20.25 -15.92 0.34
N ILE A 403 -21.52 -16.18 0.03
CA ILE A 403 -22.52 -16.55 1.04
C ILE A 403 -22.15 -17.90 1.69
N GLU A 404 -21.89 -18.92 0.88
CA GLU A 404 -21.52 -20.25 1.39
C GLU A 404 -20.25 -20.20 2.24
N ALA A 405 -19.26 -19.40 1.81
CA ALA A 405 -18.02 -19.22 2.56
C ALA A 405 -18.23 -18.48 3.89
N SER A 406 -19.08 -17.46 3.90
CA SER A 406 -19.40 -16.71 5.12
C SER A 406 -20.18 -17.58 6.10
N GLU A 407 -21.19 -18.32 5.64
CA GLU A 407 -22.04 -19.18 6.48
C GLU A 407 -21.23 -20.30 7.15
N ALA A 408 -20.29 -20.91 6.42
CA ALA A 408 -19.39 -21.92 6.96
C ALA A 408 -18.42 -21.38 8.04
N GLN A 409 -18.23 -20.06 8.10
CA GLN A 409 -17.50 -19.36 9.15
C GLN A 409 -18.44 -18.78 10.22
N ASN A 410 -19.67 -19.29 10.30
CA ASN A 410 -20.74 -18.86 11.21
C ASN A 410 -21.21 -17.41 11.01
N ARG A 411 -21.05 -16.88 9.79
CA ARG A 411 -21.47 -15.53 9.43
C ARG A 411 -22.60 -15.55 8.41
N VAL A 412 -23.81 -15.17 8.86
CA VAL A 412 -24.98 -15.02 7.98
C VAL A 412 -25.17 -13.54 7.60
N LEU A 413 -24.90 -13.20 6.34
CA LEU A 413 -25.07 -11.84 5.82
C LEU A 413 -26.56 -11.45 5.78
N GLN A 414 -26.91 -10.42 6.54
CA GLN A 414 -28.28 -9.91 6.59
C GLN A 414 -28.56 -9.00 5.38
N PRO A 415 -29.81 -8.94 4.88
CA PRO A 415 -30.21 -7.92 3.92
C PRO A 415 -29.93 -6.51 4.47
N GLY A 416 -29.45 -5.61 3.62
CA GLY A 416 -29.18 -4.24 4.04
C GLY A 416 -30.45 -3.45 4.41
N PRO A 417 -30.31 -2.41 5.25
CA PRO A 417 -31.44 -1.57 5.64
C PRO A 417 -32.00 -0.85 4.41
N THR A 418 -33.32 -0.85 4.26
CA THR A 418 -34.02 0.00 3.29
C THR A 418 -34.02 1.43 3.80
N ARG A 419 -33.06 2.26 3.38
CA ARG A 419 -33.10 3.70 3.70
C ARG A 419 -34.13 4.40 2.82
N THR A 420 -35.20 4.90 3.44
CA THR A 420 -36.03 5.96 2.88
C THR A 420 -35.32 7.30 3.12
N SER A 421 -34.42 7.68 2.20
CA SER A 421 -33.98 9.05 1.93
C SER A 421 -34.02 10.05 3.11
N SER A 422 -33.09 9.94 4.06
CA SER A 422 -32.69 11.10 4.88
C SER A 422 -31.54 11.79 4.15
N LEU A 423 -31.90 12.74 3.29
CA LEU A 423 -31.00 13.50 2.44
C LEU A 423 -30.09 14.41 3.29
N LEU A 424 -28.79 14.24 3.19
CA LEU A 424 -27.86 15.35 3.44
C LEU A 424 -27.71 16.13 2.12
N PRO A 425 -28.02 17.44 2.08
CA PRO A 425 -27.80 18.25 0.89
C PRO A 425 -26.32 18.24 0.47
N ALA A 426 -26.07 18.06 -0.83
CA ALA A 426 -24.74 18.05 -1.45
C ALA A 426 -24.08 19.45 -1.48
N TYR A 427 -24.01 20.12 -0.33
CA TYR A 427 -23.45 21.47 -0.20
C TYR A 427 -22.19 21.51 0.68
N TYR A 428 -21.31 20.50 0.63
CA TYR A 428 -19.94 20.66 1.17
C TYR A 428 -18.81 19.86 0.47
N PHE A 429 -19.06 19.15 -0.62
CA PHE A 429 -18.01 18.36 -1.31
C PHE A 429 -17.70 18.87 -2.71
N LYS A 430 -17.12 20.08 -2.78
CA LYS A 430 -16.37 20.57 -3.95
C LYS A 430 -14.87 20.51 -3.66
N SER A 431 -14.31 19.31 -3.57
CA SER A 431 -12.85 19.12 -3.68
C SER A 431 -12.43 17.65 -3.79
N ASN A 432 -12.18 17.23 -5.04
CA ASN A 432 -11.11 16.31 -5.47
C ASN A 432 -11.04 14.88 -4.88
N TRP A 433 -11.80 13.95 -5.46
CA TRP A 433 -11.50 12.49 -5.47
C TRP A 433 -10.26 12.15 -6.32
N ARG A 434 -9.11 12.77 -6.05
CA ARG A 434 -7.85 12.42 -6.71
C ARG A 434 -6.84 11.96 -5.66
N LEU A 435 -6.64 10.63 -5.60
CA LEU A 435 -5.49 9.92 -5.06
C LEU A 435 -5.08 10.33 -3.63
N ILE A 436 -5.43 9.50 -2.66
CA ILE A 436 -4.83 9.52 -1.33
C ILE A 436 -3.62 8.59 -1.37
N TYR A 437 -2.57 9.05 -2.02
CA TYR A 437 -1.21 8.64 -1.74
C TYR A 437 -0.51 9.87 -1.15
N GLN A 438 -0.42 9.93 0.18
CA GLN A 438 0.63 10.63 0.94
C GLN A 438 0.26 10.74 2.43
N LYS A 439 1.10 10.16 3.31
CA LYS A 439 1.99 10.87 4.26
C LYS A 439 2.56 9.94 5.35
N GLY A 440 3.52 9.07 5.01
CA GLY A 440 4.45 8.43 5.97
C GLY A 440 5.89 8.68 5.47
N PRO A 441 6.93 8.58 6.31
CA PRO A 441 8.27 9.09 6.05
C PRO A 441 9.07 8.21 5.06
N VAL A 442 8.53 7.98 3.87
CA VAL A 442 9.25 7.43 2.71
C VAL A 442 8.99 8.36 1.53
N LEU A 443 9.21 9.65 1.77
CA LEU A 443 8.89 10.73 0.82
C LEU A 443 9.93 10.89 -0.30
N CYS A 444 10.91 10.01 -0.39
CA CYS A 444 11.98 10.19 -1.36
C CYS A 444 11.82 9.33 -2.62
N GLN A 445 11.12 8.18 -2.60
CA GLN A 445 10.92 7.36 -3.82
C GLN A 445 9.77 7.82 -4.70
N SER A 446 8.73 8.42 -4.14
CA SER A 446 7.60 8.92 -4.95
C SER A 446 7.84 10.32 -5.53
N PHE A 447 8.99 10.94 -5.27
CA PHE A 447 9.30 12.32 -5.65
C PHE A 447 10.43 12.45 -6.67
N VAL A 448 10.97 11.34 -7.16
CA VAL A 448 12.05 11.34 -8.15
C VAL A 448 11.56 10.73 -9.45
#